data_AF-A0A8S1XW72-F1
#
_entry.id   AF-A0A8S1XW72-F1
#
_cell.length_a   1.000
_cell.length_b   1.000
_cell.length_c   1.000
_cell.angle_alpha   90.00
_cell.angle_beta   90.00
_cell.angle_gamma   90.00
#
_symmetry.space_group_name_H-M   'P 1'
#
loop_
_entity.id
_entity.type
_entity.pdbx_description
1 polymer ?
#
loop_
_entity_poly.entity_id
_entity_poly.type
_entity_poly.pdbx_seq_one_letter_code
_entity_poly.pdbx_strand_id
1 'polypeptide(L)'
;MQKQKTQTYKDSHNLEERKKRVQEQLAKYPEMIPIIVEKIPGCKLPQLQKVKFLVNSSFSFNEFKNTIKKKLNLDEKTSTLFMYCGKSLMNEHDKLRNIYDQYKDPDDGFLYLQYADAETFGF
;
A
#
# COMPACT_ATOMS: atom_id res chain seq x y z
N MET A 1 24.12 -14.00 6.38
CA MET A 1 23.31 -12.79 6.63
C MET A 1 21.85 -13.21 6.61
N GLN A 2 21.17 -13.22 7.76
CA GLN A 2 19.76 -13.59 7.82
C GLN A 2 18.95 -12.47 7.18
N LYS A 3 18.27 -12.74 6.05
CA LYS A 3 17.27 -11.82 5.50
C LYS A 3 16.17 -11.71 6.56
N GLN A 4 16.01 -10.54 7.17
CA GLN A 4 14.88 -10.26 8.06
C GLN A 4 13.60 -10.45 7.24
N LYS A 5 12.84 -11.51 7.55
CA LYS A 5 11.54 -11.75 6.93
C LYS A 5 10.56 -10.78 7.59
N THR A 6 10.18 -9.72 6.88
CA THR A 6 9.15 -8.79 7.35
C THR A 6 7.81 -9.52 7.33
N GLN A 7 7.18 -9.69 8.50
CA GLN A 7 5.85 -10.27 8.62
C GLN A 7 4.83 -9.43 7.84
N THR A 8 4.02 -10.04 6.98
CA THR A 8 3.00 -9.32 6.20
C THR A 8 1.65 -9.24 6.94
N TYR A 9 0.76 -8.39 6.44
CA TYR A 9 -0.60 -8.23 6.93
C TYR A 9 -1.40 -9.52 6.79
N LYS A 10 -1.18 -10.25 5.68
CA LYS A 10 -1.81 -11.56 5.41
C LYS A 10 -1.27 -12.66 6.33
N ASP A 11 0.00 -12.59 6.72
CA ASP A 11 0.55 -13.54 7.70
C ASP A 11 0.01 -13.31 9.11
N SER A 12 -0.44 -12.08 9.41
CA SER A 12 -0.91 -11.68 10.74
C SER A 12 -2.43 -11.74 10.91
N HIS A 13 -3.18 -11.90 9.81
CA HIS A 13 -4.64 -11.91 9.81
C HIS A 13 -5.17 -12.92 8.81
N ASN A 14 -6.05 -13.80 9.27
CA ASN A 14 -6.66 -14.79 8.40
C ASN A 14 -7.59 -14.13 7.36
N LEU A 15 -7.98 -14.89 6.34
CA LEU A 15 -8.78 -14.36 5.24
C LEU A 15 -10.15 -13.82 5.69
N GLU A 16 -10.82 -14.50 6.61
CA GLU A 16 -12.15 -14.11 7.07
C GLU A 16 -12.12 -12.77 7.81
N GLU A 17 -11.13 -12.56 8.67
CA GLU A 17 -10.91 -11.30 9.36
C GLU A 17 -10.65 -10.14 8.39
N ARG A 18 -9.84 -10.39 7.35
CA ARG A 18 -9.55 -9.37 6.32
C ARG A 18 -10.82 -9.00 5.54
N LYS A 19 -11.55 -9.99 5.04
CA LYS A 19 -12.84 -9.82 4.33
C LYS A 19 -13.84 -9.03 5.17
N LYS A 20 -14.06 -9.45 6.41
CA LYS A 20 -15.01 -8.82 7.33
C LYS A 20 -14.67 -7.34 7.54
N ARG A 21 -13.38 -7.03 7.74
CA ARG A 21 -12.93 -5.64 7.92
C ARG A 21 -13.21 -4.78 6.70
N VAL A 22 -12.92 -5.27 5.49
CA VAL A 22 -13.22 -4.52 4.26
C VAL A 22 -14.72 -4.28 4.12
N GLN A 23 -15.53 -5.32 4.33
CA GLN A 23 -16.99 -5.22 4.26
C GLN A 23 -17.55 -4.18 5.24
N GLU A 24 -17.15 -4.24 6.52
CA GLU A 24 -17.58 -3.27 7.54
C GLU A 24 -17.14 -1.84 7.20
N GLN A 25 -15.91 -1.66 6.73
CA GLN A 25 -15.38 -0.35 6.37
C GLN A 25 -16.10 0.25 5.15
N LEU A 26 -16.34 -0.53 4.10
CA LEU A 26 -17.01 -0.07 2.89
C LEU A 26 -18.51 0.12 3.09
N ALA A 27 -19.16 -0.66 3.95
CA ALA A 27 -20.55 -0.43 4.33
C ALA A 27 -20.72 0.93 5.03
N LYS A 28 -19.74 1.34 5.85
CA LYS A 28 -19.77 2.62 6.57
C LYS A 28 -19.25 3.79 5.73
N TYR A 29 -18.27 3.55 4.87
CA TYR A 29 -17.60 4.57 4.05
C TYR A 29 -17.42 4.07 2.61
N PRO A 30 -18.48 4.09 1.77
CA PRO A 30 -18.46 3.52 0.42
C PRO A 30 -17.45 4.18 -0.53
N GLU A 31 -17.15 5.45 -0.31
CA GLU A 31 -16.21 6.24 -1.12
C GLU A 31 -14.74 6.06 -0.72
N MET A 32 -14.46 5.16 0.22
CA MET A 32 -13.10 4.92 0.69
C MET A 32 -12.49 3.68 0.06
N ILE A 33 -11.17 3.70 -0.05
CA ILE A 33 -10.35 2.63 -0.58
C ILE A 33 -9.51 2.07 0.58
N PRO A 34 -9.69 0.79 0.96
CA PRO A 34 -8.88 0.12 1.97
C PRO A 34 -7.55 -0.33 1.35
N ILE A 35 -6.43 0.16 1.89
CA ILE A 35 -5.09 -0.07 1.34
C ILE A 35 -4.16 -0.61 2.43
N ILE A 36 -3.40 -1.64 2.08
CA ILE A 36 -2.27 -2.14 2.88
C ILE A 36 -0.97 -1.69 2.20
N VAL A 37 -0.06 -1.05 2.94
CA VAL A 37 1.23 -0.57 2.44
C VAL A 37 2.36 -1.19 3.24
N GLU A 38 3.22 -1.95 2.58
CA GLU A 38 4.29 -2.72 3.23
C GLU A 38 5.66 -2.41 2.65
N LYS A 39 6.70 -2.58 3.46
CA LYS A 39 8.08 -2.38 2.99
C LYS A 39 8.58 -3.65 2.31
N ILE A 40 9.16 -3.54 1.11
CA ILE A 40 9.82 -4.71 0.50
C ILE A 40 11.09 -5.11 1.29
N PRO A 41 11.45 -6.40 1.31
CA PRO A 41 12.69 -6.85 1.93
C PRO A 41 13.93 -6.16 1.34
N GLY A 42 14.83 -5.71 2.21
CA GLY A 42 16.08 -5.03 1.80
C GLY A 42 15.95 -3.53 1.52
N CYS A 43 14.73 -2.97 1.53
CA CYS A 43 14.54 -1.53 1.43
C CYS A 43 15.13 -0.80 2.65
N LYS A 44 15.90 0.26 2.38
CA LYS A 44 16.62 1.05 3.39
C LYS A 44 15.75 2.12 4.05
N LEU A 45 14.56 2.38 3.53
CA LEU A 45 13.63 3.33 4.14
C LEU A 45 13.12 2.84 5.51
N PRO A 46 12.67 3.77 6.36
CA PRO A 46 12.01 3.42 7.62
C PRO A 46 10.79 2.51 7.41
N GLN A 47 10.39 1.79 8.46
CA GLN A 47 9.15 1.02 8.45
C GLN A 47 7.96 1.87 8.87
N LEU A 48 6.82 1.72 8.19
CA LEU A 48 5.57 2.33 8.62
C LEU A 48 5.11 1.75 9.96
N GLN A 49 4.73 2.63 10.89
CA GLN A 49 4.12 2.20 12.17
C GLN A 49 2.74 1.56 11.98
N LYS A 50 1.98 2.01 10.97
CA LYS A 50 0.68 1.47 10.60
C LYS A 50 0.68 1.20 9.10
N VAL A 51 0.38 -0.05 8.73
CA VAL A 51 0.37 -0.49 7.33
C VAL A 51 -1.01 -0.38 6.68
N LYS A 52 -2.08 -0.26 7.46
CA LYS A 52 -3.46 -0.15 6.95
C LYS A 52 -3.91 1.31 6.85
N PHE A 53 -4.43 1.67 5.69
CA PHE A 53 -4.92 2.99 5.33
C PHE A 53 -6.35 2.90 4.79
N LEU A 54 -7.08 3.99 4.96
CA LEU A 54 -8.40 4.19 4.35
C LEU A 54 -8.36 5.56 3.69
N VAL A 55 -8.47 5.59 2.36
CA VAL A 55 -8.19 6.78 1.54
C VAL A 55 -9.40 7.08 0.67
N ASN A 56 -9.75 8.35 0.49
CA ASN A 56 -10.86 8.71 -0.37
C ASN A 56 -10.56 8.36 -1.84
N SER A 57 -11.55 7.83 -2.55
CA SER A 57 -11.45 7.39 -3.95
C SER A 57 -11.05 8.50 -4.94
N SER A 58 -11.30 9.77 -4.60
CA SER A 58 -10.94 10.93 -5.41
C SER A 58 -9.43 11.24 -5.46
N PHE A 59 -8.65 10.69 -4.51
CA PHE A 59 -7.20 10.90 -4.46
C PHE A 59 -6.53 10.36 -5.73
N SER A 60 -5.55 11.11 -6.22
CA SER A 60 -4.54 10.59 -7.13
C SER A 60 -3.57 9.67 -6.40
N PHE A 61 -2.90 8.80 -7.16
CA PHE A 61 -1.84 7.98 -6.61
C PHE A 61 -0.68 8.83 -6.04
N ASN A 62 -0.31 9.91 -6.73
CA ASN A 62 0.74 10.83 -6.25
C ASN A 62 0.41 11.49 -4.89
N GLU A 63 -0.83 11.92 -4.67
CA GLU A 63 -1.27 12.47 -3.36
C GLU A 63 -1.15 11.42 -2.24
N PHE A 64 -1.53 10.18 -2.55
CA PHE A 64 -1.37 9.07 -1.60
C PHE A 64 0.11 8.76 -1.34
N LYS A 65 0.93 8.72 -2.38
CA LYS A 65 2.39 8.51 -2.29
C LYS A 65 3.06 9.57 -1.41
N ASN A 66 2.68 10.84 -1.56
CA ASN A 66 3.18 11.92 -0.70
C ASN A 66 2.72 11.78 0.76
N THR A 67 1.52 11.25 0.99
CA THR A 67 1.06 10.89 2.34
C THR A 67 1.95 9.81 2.96
N ILE A 68 2.35 8.81 2.19
CA ILE A 68 3.27 7.76 2.65
C ILE A 68 4.67 8.33 2.96
N LYS A 69 5.21 9.21 2.09
CA LYS A 69 6.48 9.92 2.36
C LYS A 69 6.43 10.67 3.70
N LYS A 70 5.37 11.44 3.96
CA LYS A 70 5.16 12.14 5.24
C LYS A 70 5.12 11.18 6.43
N LYS A 71 4.42 10.03 6.31
CA LYS A 71 4.35 9.01 7.37
C LYS A 71 5.68 8.32 7.65
N LEU A 72 6.58 8.31 6.67
CA LEU A 72 7.95 7.80 6.78
C LEU A 72 8.95 8.88 7.24
N ASN A 73 8.49 10.11 7.50
CA ASN A 73 9.33 11.28 7.77
C ASN A 73 10.38 11.53 6.67
N LEU A 74 10.00 11.29 5.42
CA LEU A 74 10.84 11.55 4.25
C LEU A 74 10.58 12.95 3.71
N ASP A 75 11.62 13.56 3.14
CA ASP A 75 11.49 14.84 2.44
C ASP A 75 10.75 14.64 1.11
N GLU A 76 9.67 15.39 0.91
CA GLU A 76 8.80 15.22 -0.26
C GLU A 76 9.52 15.46 -1.59
N LYS A 77 10.49 16.39 -1.61
CA LYS A 77 11.17 16.87 -2.83
C LYS A 77 12.40 16.04 -3.19
N THR A 78 13.16 15.62 -2.19
CA THR A 78 14.49 15.01 -2.37
C THR A 78 14.49 13.51 -2.15
N SER A 79 13.49 12.98 -1.42
CA SER A 79 13.42 11.53 -1.17
C SER A 79 12.66 10.82 -2.29
N THR A 80 13.29 9.78 -2.84
CA THR A 80 12.65 8.88 -3.79
C THR A 80 11.91 7.77 -3.04
N LEU A 81 10.69 7.47 -3.49
CA LEU A 81 9.87 6.37 -3.00
C LEU A 81 9.32 5.67 -4.24
N PHE A 82 9.59 4.37 -4.40
CA PHE A 82 8.93 3.57 -5.43
C PHE A 82 7.79 2.80 -4.77
N MET A 83 6.66 2.67 -5.45
CA MET A 83 5.51 1.93 -4.95
C MET A 83 4.99 0.95 -6.01
N TYR A 84 4.72 -0.27 -5.58
CA TYR A 84 4.38 -1.40 -6.44
C TYR A 84 3.04 -1.98 -6.03
N CYS A 85 2.28 -2.49 -7.00
CA CYS A 85 1.16 -3.39 -6.77
C CYS A 85 1.50 -4.75 -7.38
N GLY A 86 1.76 -5.75 -6.53
CA GLY A 86 2.42 -6.98 -6.97
C GLY A 86 3.79 -6.67 -7.58
N LYS A 87 3.99 -7.05 -8.85
CA LYS A 87 5.25 -6.81 -9.59
C LYS A 87 5.26 -5.52 -10.42
N SER A 88 4.14 -4.82 -10.47
CA SER A 88 3.96 -3.65 -11.34
C SER A 88 4.29 -2.38 -10.58
N LEU A 89 5.17 -1.54 -11.16
CA LEU A 89 5.41 -0.19 -10.67
C LEU A 89 4.19 0.68 -10.95
N MET A 90 3.74 1.43 -9.95
CA MET A 90 2.55 2.25 -10.07
C MET A 90 2.84 3.58 -10.77
N ASN A 91 1.96 3.95 -11.72
CA ASN A 91 2.02 5.26 -12.37
C ASN A 91 1.50 6.36 -11.42
N GLU A 92 2.27 7.43 -11.28
CA GLU A 92 1.96 8.53 -10.36
C GLU A 92 0.72 9.33 -10.78
N HIS A 93 0.38 9.33 -12.06
CA HIS A 93 -0.73 10.09 -12.62
C HIS A 93 -2.08 9.37 -12.54
N ASP A 94 -2.08 8.08 -12.19
CA ASP A 94 -3.31 7.29 -12.12
C ASP A 94 -4.19 7.71 -10.94
N LYS A 95 -5.51 7.62 -11.14
CA LYS A 95 -6.47 7.75 -10.04
C LYS A 95 -6.44 6.51 -9.16
N LEU A 96 -6.45 6.73 -7.85
CA LEU A 96 -6.41 5.64 -6.87
C LEU A 96 -7.61 4.70 -7.02
N ARG A 97 -8.78 5.23 -7.41
CA ARG A 97 -9.96 4.45 -7.75
C ARG A 97 -9.72 3.45 -8.87
N ASN A 98 -9.09 3.87 -9.97
CA ASN A 98 -8.81 3.00 -11.11
C ASN A 98 -7.84 1.89 -10.70
N ILE A 99 -6.81 2.23 -9.93
CA ILE A 99 -5.87 1.26 -9.37
C ILE A 99 -6.60 0.24 -8.49
N TYR A 100 -7.48 0.69 -7.60
CA TYR A 100 -8.24 -0.19 -6.72
C TYR A 100 -9.15 -1.14 -7.50
N ASP A 101 -9.91 -0.62 -8.46
CA ASP A 101 -10.84 -1.44 -9.24
C ASP A 101 -10.10 -2.50 -10.08
N GLN A 102 -8.88 -2.20 -10.53
CA GLN A 102 -8.06 -3.12 -11.31
C GLN A 102 -7.26 -4.13 -10.47
N TYR A 103 -6.75 -3.72 -9.31
CA TYR A 103 -5.72 -4.48 -8.58
C TYR A 103 -6.05 -4.86 -7.15
N LYS A 104 -7.24 -4.52 -6.62
CA LYS A 104 -7.65 -5.04 -5.32
C LYS A 104 -7.60 -6.56 -5.31
N ASP A 105 -7.24 -7.11 -4.17
CA ASP A 105 -7.22 -8.54 -3.96
C ASP A 105 -8.66 -9.08 -4.06
N PRO A 106 -8.93 -10.06 -4.95
CA PRO A 106 -10.28 -10.54 -5.19
C PRO A 106 -10.83 -11.35 -4.02
N ASP A 107 -9.95 -11.89 -3.16
CA ASP A 107 -10.39 -12.67 -2.02
C ASP A 107 -10.82 -11.75 -0.89
N ASP A 108 -10.05 -10.73 -0.51
CA ASP A 108 -10.36 -9.93 0.67
C ASP A 108 -10.83 -8.48 0.41
N GLY A 109 -10.59 -7.94 -0.78
CA GLY A 109 -10.97 -6.58 -1.17
C GLY A 109 -10.00 -5.48 -0.73
N PHE A 110 -8.84 -5.77 -0.15
CA PHE A 110 -7.79 -4.77 0.07
C PHE A 110 -6.97 -4.53 -1.20
N LEU A 111 -6.50 -3.29 -1.39
CA LEU A 111 -5.39 -3.02 -2.31
C LEU A 111 -4.06 -3.17 -1.57
N TYR A 112 -3.17 -4.02 -2.09
CA TYR A 112 -1.86 -4.28 -1.50
C TYR A 112 -0.78 -3.55 -2.28
N LEU A 113 -0.09 -2.64 -1.61
CA LEU A 113 1.03 -1.89 -2.15
C LEU A 113 2.31 -2.18 -1.38
N GLN A 114 3.43 -2.16 -2.07
CA GLN A 114 4.74 -2.29 -1.44
C GLN A 114 5.64 -1.10 -1.80
N TYR A 115 6.57 -0.71 -0.92
CA TYR A 115 7.45 0.45 -1.17
C TYR A 115 8.94 0.19 -0.98
N ALA A 116 9.75 0.92 -1.76
CA ALA A 116 11.21 0.78 -1.89
C ALA A 116 11.95 2.14 -1.97
N ASP A 117 13.25 2.17 -1.59
CA ASP A 117 14.17 3.31 -1.81
C ASP A 117 14.73 3.39 -3.23
N ALA A 118 14.69 2.31 -4.00
CA ALA A 118 15.20 2.23 -5.36
C ALA A 118 14.22 1.47 -6.25
N GLU A 119 14.29 1.68 -7.56
CA GLU A 119 13.54 0.86 -8.50
C GLU A 119 14.05 -0.57 -8.42
N THR A 120 13.19 -1.49 -8.00
CA THR A 120 13.51 -2.90 -7.93
C THR A 120 12.86 -3.63 -9.08
N PHE A 121 13.65 -4.12 -10.04
CA PHE A 121 13.19 -5.02 -11.07
C PHE A 121 12.85 -6.39 -10.46
N GLY A 122 11.58 -6.82 -10.56
CA GLY A 122 11.21 -8.22 -10.44
C GLY A 122 11.23 -8.88 -9.06
N PHE A 123 10.85 -8.18 -7.99
CA PHE A 123 10.38 -8.86 -6.77
C PHE A 123 8.98 -9.45 -7.00
#